data_AF-A0A914R7T8-F1
#
_entry.id   AF-A0A914R7T8-F1
#
_cell.length_a   1.000
_cell.length_b   1.000
_cell.length_c   1.000
_cell.angle_alpha   90.00
_cell.angle_beta   90.00
_cell.angle_gamma   90.00
#
_symmetry.space_group_name_H-M   'P 1'
#
loop_
_entity.id
_entity.type
_entity.pdbx_description
1 polymer ?
#
loop_
_entity_poly.entity_id
_entity_poly.type
_entity_poly.pdbx_seq_one_letter_code
_entity_poly.pdbx_strand_id
1 'polypeptide(L)'
;MVPCTISGSFHCIAEFVRNRFCFEVSGCLIVCIDRTTRLAKSQQGAGKEYVCIFRLHNAVESEKKVRQALEKLTGALFQRPPLISAVKRQLRIRTV
;
A
#
# COMPACT_ATOMS: atom_id res chain seq x y z
N MET A 1 12.79 -25.31 -0.61
CA MET A 1 11.46 -24.67 -0.42
C MET A 1 11.64 -23.58 0.64
N VAL A 2 12.29 -22.47 0.28
CA VAL A 2 12.54 -21.35 1.20
C VAL A 2 11.42 -20.35 0.94
N PRO A 3 10.59 -20.00 1.93
CA PRO A 3 9.68 -18.89 1.77
C PRO A 3 10.57 -17.64 1.73
N CYS A 4 10.86 -17.14 0.53
CA CYS A 4 11.38 -15.79 0.37
C CYS A 4 10.32 -14.86 0.95
N THR A 5 10.46 -14.54 2.23
CA THR A 5 9.71 -13.52 2.92
C THR A 5 10.06 -12.21 2.25
N ILE A 6 9.28 -11.87 1.22
CA ILE A 6 9.17 -10.49 0.74
C ILE A 6 8.48 -9.76 1.89
N SER A 7 9.24 -9.40 2.93
CA SER A 7 8.85 -8.48 3.98
C SER A 7 8.84 -7.06 3.39
N GLY A 8 8.21 -6.89 2.23
CA GLY A 8 7.77 -5.62 1.75
C GLY A 8 6.59 -5.25 2.63
N SER A 9 6.85 -4.43 3.65
CA SER A 9 5.79 -3.71 4.33
C SER A 9 5.15 -2.82 3.26
N PHE A 10 4.13 -3.33 2.56
CA PHE A 10 3.30 -2.56 1.64
C PHE A 10 2.54 -1.53 2.46
N HIS A 11 3.24 -0.46 2.80
CA HIS A 11 2.77 0.66 3.58
C HIS A 11 1.97 1.61 2.69
N CYS A 12 1.18 1.06 1.75
CA CYS A 12 0.38 1.84 0.83
C CYS A 12 -1.05 1.96 1.37
N ILE A 13 -1.19 2.61 2.51
CA ILE A 13 -2.49 3.03 3.02
C ILE A 13 -2.33 4.48 3.45
N ALA A 14 -2.23 5.36 2.44
CA ALA A 14 -2.43 6.78 2.62
C ALA A 14 -3.92 7.03 2.92
N GLU A 15 -4.26 7.02 4.21
CA GLU A 15 -5.56 7.37 4.74
C GLU A 15 -5.51 8.84 5.23
N PHE A 16 -5.89 9.75 4.33
CA PHE A 16 -5.90 11.21 4.54
C PHE A 16 -7.10 11.64 5.39
N VAL A 17 -7.15 11.21 6.65
CA VAL A 17 -8.06 11.79 7.68
C VAL A 17 -7.30 12.21 8.93
N ARG A 18 -6.05 11.79 9.11
CA ARG A 18 -5.20 12.23 10.22
C ARG A 18 -3.78 12.41 9.71
N ASN A 19 -3.34 13.66 9.60
CA ASN A 19 -1.98 14.10 9.26
C ASN A 19 -0.88 13.14 9.79
N ARG A 20 -0.55 12.13 8.99
CA ARG A 20 0.63 11.28 9.14
C ARG A 20 1.11 10.95 7.75
N PHE A 21 1.96 11.83 7.23
CA PHE A 21 2.63 11.64 5.96
C PHE A 21 3.74 10.60 6.12
N CYS A 22 3.74 9.57 5.27
CA CYS A 22 4.98 8.93 4.88
C CYS A 22 5.69 9.97 4.00
N PHE A 23 6.85 10.47 4.45
CA PHE A 23 7.49 11.66 3.87
C PHE A 23 7.97 11.48 2.42
N GLU A 24 8.02 10.24 1.91
CA GLU A 24 8.69 9.92 0.64
C GLU A 24 7.74 9.28 -0.37
N VAL A 25 6.58 9.89 -0.61
CA VAL A 25 5.66 9.49 -1.68
C VAL A 25 5.27 10.71 -2.50
N SER A 26 5.55 10.67 -3.80
CA SER A 26 5.08 11.65 -4.78
C SER A 26 3.93 11.06 -5.58
N GLY A 27 2.96 11.89 -5.98
CA GLY A 27 1.85 11.42 -6.81
C GLY A 27 0.63 12.35 -6.79
N CYS A 28 -0.50 11.82 -7.27
CA CYS A 28 -1.76 12.55 -7.35
C CYS A 28 -2.38 12.71 -5.95
N LEU A 29 -2.43 13.95 -5.47
CA LEU A 29 -3.12 14.32 -4.23
C LEU A 29 -4.37 15.13 -4.56
N ILE A 30 -5.55 14.57 -4.28
CA ILE A 30 -6.81 15.28 -4.43
C ILE A 30 -6.97 16.25 -3.26
N VAL A 31 -6.92 17.55 -3.56
CA VAL A 31 -7.15 18.61 -2.58
C VAL A 31 -8.57 19.13 -2.74
N CYS A 32 -9.41 18.90 -1.73
CA CYS A 32 -10.78 19.43 -1.70
C CYS A 32 -10.81 20.77 -0.97
N ILE A 33 -11.38 21.80 -1.61
CA ILE A 33 -11.49 23.16 -1.05
C ILE A 33 -12.97 23.48 -0.77
N ASP A 34 -13.24 24.19 0.32
CA ASP A 34 -14.57 24.66 0.76
C ASP A 34 -15.64 23.56 0.73
N ARG A 35 -16.65 23.72 -0.13
CA ARG A 35 -17.83 22.85 -0.23
C ARG A 35 -17.50 21.46 -0.78
N THR A 36 -16.38 21.32 -1.49
CA THR A 36 -15.93 20.06 -2.10
C THR A 36 -15.44 19.06 -1.05
N THR A 37 -15.11 19.52 0.17
CA THR A 37 -14.68 18.65 1.29
C THR A 37 -15.68 17.54 1.64
N ARG A 38 -16.95 17.72 1.30
CA ARG A 38 -18.00 16.69 1.43
C ARG A 38 -17.71 15.43 0.61
N LEU A 39 -16.98 15.55 -0.50
CA LEU A 39 -16.59 14.44 -1.38
C LEU A 39 -15.35 13.70 -0.87
N ALA A 40 -14.67 14.18 0.18
CA ALA A 40 -13.44 13.55 0.66
C ALA A 40 -13.64 12.07 1.04
N LYS A 41 -14.81 11.71 1.60
CA LYS A 41 -15.13 10.32 1.95
C LYS A 41 -15.29 9.40 0.74
N SER A 42 -15.89 9.89 -0.35
CA SER A 42 -16.02 9.08 -1.57
C SER A 42 -14.67 8.91 -2.25
N GLN A 43 -13.83 9.95 -2.26
CA GLN A 43 -12.48 9.88 -2.81
C GLN A 43 -11.55 8.94 -2.02
N GLN A 44 -11.77 8.79 -0.71
CA GLN A 44 -11.02 7.81 0.10
C GLN A 44 -11.34 6.36 -0.23
N GLY A 45 -12.57 6.09 -0.68
CA GLY A 45 -13.02 4.76 -1.11
C GLY A 45 -12.72 4.45 -2.57
N ALA A 46 -12.24 5.43 -3.34
CA ALA A 46 -11.86 5.22 -4.73
C ALA A 46 -10.64 4.30 -4.85
N GLY A 47 -10.57 3.56 -5.96
CA GLY A 47 -9.41 2.77 -6.31
C GLY A 47 -8.16 3.65 -6.43
N LYS A 48 -7.03 3.15 -5.96
CA LYS A 48 -5.75 3.86 -6.01
C LYS A 48 -4.74 3.01 -6.76
N GLU A 49 -4.08 3.62 -7.73
CA GLU A 49 -3.03 2.98 -8.51
C GLU A 49 -1.68 3.59 -8.13
N TYR A 50 -0.66 2.73 -8.05
CA TYR A 50 0.67 3.13 -7.61
C TYR A 50 1.74 2.49 -8.50
N VAL A 51 2.78 3.27 -8.78
CA VAL A 51 4.03 2.77 -9.36
C VAL A 51 5.04 2.68 -8.22
N CYS A 52 5.58 1.49 -7.99
CA CYS A 52 6.46 1.20 -6.86
C CYS A 52 7.80 0.64 -7.34
N ILE A 53 8.88 1.07 -6.72
CA ILE A 53 10.20 0.47 -6.86
C ILE A 53 10.45 -0.34 -5.58
N PHE A 54 10.74 -1.63 -5.72
CA PHE A 54 11.08 -2.49 -4.60
C PHE A 54 12.59 -2.74 -4.56
N ARG A 55 13.15 -2.77 -3.35
CA ARG A 55 14.55 -3.13 -3.12
C ARG A 55 14.61 -4.51 -2.49
N LEU A 56 15.25 -5.45 -3.17
CA LEU A 56 15.47 -6.79 -2.65
C LEU A 56 16.70 -6.79 -1.73
N HIS A 57 16.61 -7.50 -0.61
CA HIS A 57 17.72 -7.60 0.35
C HIS A 57 18.88 -8.45 -0.16
N ASN A 58 18.62 -9.40 -1.08
CA ASN A 58 19.61 -10.29 -1.68
C ASN A 58 19.43 -10.34 -3.20
N ALA A 59 20.50 -10.71 -3.91
CA ALA A 59 20.44 -10.98 -5.35
C ALA A 59 19.50 -12.16 -5.63
N VAL A 60 18.66 -12.02 -6.66
CA VAL A 60 17.70 -13.06 -7.05
C VAL A 60 18.24 -13.83 -8.25
N GLU A 61 18.15 -15.15 -8.17
CA GLU A 61 18.66 -16.08 -9.19
C GLU A 61 17.92 -16.00 -10.53
N SER A 62 16.64 -15.60 -10.56
CA SER A 62 15.91 -15.41 -11.81
C SER A 62 14.73 -14.44 -11.69
N GLU A 63 14.54 -13.60 -12.71
CA GLU A 63 13.42 -12.67 -12.84
C GLU A 63 12.06 -13.39 -12.83
N LYS A 64 12.01 -14.62 -13.35
CA LYS A 64 10.81 -15.46 -13.37
C LYS A 64 10.26 -15.75 -11.97
N LYS A 65 11.14 -15.95 -10.97
CA LYS A 65 10.73 -16.17 -9.58
C LYS A 65 10.07 -14.91 -8.99
N VAL A 66 10.55 -13.72 -9.36
CA VAL A 66 9.96 -12.44 -8.93
C VAL A 66 8.57 -12.28 -9.51
N ARG A 67 8.39 -12.53 -10.81
CA ARG A 67 7.08 -12.45 -11.47
C ARG A 67 6.06 -13.42 -10.86
N GLN A 68 6.46 -14.65 -10.60
CA GLN A 68 5.58 -15.63 -9.93
C GLN A 68 5.22 -15.21 -8.49
N ALA A 69 6.14 -14.58 -7.77
CA ALA A 69 5.85 -14.06 -6.44
C ALA A 69 4.87 -12.88 -6.49
N LEU A 70 4.98 -12.00 -7.49
CA LEU A 70 4.03 -10.91 -7.72
C LEU A 70 2.64 -11.43 -8.05
N GLU A 71 2.53 -12.44 -8.92
CA GLU A 71 1.24 -13.08 -9.25
C GLU A 71 0.55 -13.66 -8.01
N LYS A 72 1.30 -14.28 -7.08
CA LYS A 72 0.76 -14.76 -5.80
C LYS A 72 0.30 -13.65 -4.85
N LEU A 73 0.80 -12.43 -5.04
CA LEU A 73 0.41 -11.25 -4.28
C LEU A 73 -0.73 -10.46 -4.94
N THR A 74 -1.30 -10.95 -6.04
CA THR A 74 -2.52 -10.38 -6.63
C THR A 74 -3.77 -11.00 -6.00
N GLY A 75 -4.80 -10.19 -5.74
CA GLY A 75 -6.04 -10.63 -5.10
C GLY A 75 -6.16 -10.26 -3.62
N ALA A 76 -6.94 -11.04 -2.87
CA ALA A 76 -7.29 -10.74 -1.47
C ALA A 76 -6.13 -11.05 -0.52
N LEU A 77 -5.50 -10.01 0.02
CA LEU A 77 -4.37 -10.11 0.94
C LEU A 77 -4.74 -9.71 2.35
N PHE A 78 -4.18 -10.44 3.32
CA PHE A 78 -4.21 -10.08 4.72
C PHE A 78 -3.16 -9.01 5.00
N GLN A 79 -3.61 -7.83 5.40
CA GLN A 79 -2.75 -6.71 5.76
C GLN A 79 -2.98 -6.33 7.22
N ARG A 80 -1.88 -6.07 7.95
CA ARG A 80 -1.94 -5.48 9.29
C ARG A 80 -1.34 -4.07 9.24
N PRO A 81 -2.06 -3.05 9.75
CA PRO A 81 -1.54 -1.71 9.78
C PRO A 81 -0.23 -1.61 10.59
N PRO A 82 0.70 -0.78 10.11
CA PRO A 82 2.01 -0.57 10.72
C PRO A 82 1.93 0.28 12.00
N LEU A 83 3.01 0.31 12.78
CA LEU A 83 3.07 1.01 14.07
C LEU A 83 2.75 2.50 13.97
N ILE A 84 3.20 3.15 12.91
CA ILE A 84 3.09 4.60 12.71
C ILE A 84 1.79 4.96 11.96
N SER A 85 0.78 4.10 11.89
CA SER A 85 -0.51 4.43 11.25
C SER A 85 -1.54 5.07 12.20
N ALA A 86 -2.45 5.86 11.65
CA ALA A 86 -3.53 6.53 12.38
C ALA A 86 -4.74 5.63 12.71
N VAL A 87 -4.69 4.35 12.29
CA VAL A 87 -5.80 3.39 12.39
C VAL A 87 -5.43 2.26 13.35
N LYS A 88 -6.42 1.70 14.05
CA LYS A 88 -6.23 0.59 14.98
C LYS A 88 -5.58 -0.59 14.25
N ARG A 89 -4.56 -1.18 14.87
CA ARG A 89 -3.82 -2.32 14.30
C ARG A 89 -4.62 -3.62 14.43
N GLN A 90 -5.50 -3.85 13.47
CA GLN A 90 -6.24 -5.11 13.31
C GLN A 90 -5.90 -5.73 11.94
N LEU A 91 -5.92 -7.07 11.87
CA LEU A 91 -5.82 -7.77 10.59
C LEU A 91 -7.05 -7.40 9.74
N ARG A 92 -6.81 -6.97 8.51
CA ARG A 92 -7.85 -6.64 7.53
C ARG A 92 -7.52 -7.23 6.18
N ILE A 93 -8.55 -7.57 5.42
CA ILE A 93 -8.41 -8.06 4.05
C ILE A 93 -8.49 -6.86 3.11
N ARG A 94 -7.53 -6.75 2.18
CA ARG A 94 -7.55 -5.77 1.09
C ARG A 94 -7.22 -6.49 -0.21
N THR A 95 -7.99 -6.20 -1.25
CA THR A 95 -7.72 -6.67 -2.59
C THR A 95 -6.75 -5.70 -3.27
N VAL A 96 -5.71 -6.25 -3.89
CA VAL A 96 -4.79 -5.54 -4.79
C VAL A 96 -5.25 -5.73 -6.23
#